data_AF-A0A4R4LPH2-F1
#
_entry.id   AF-A0A4R4LPH2-F1
#
_cell.length_a   1.000
_cell.length_b   1.000
_cell.length_c   1.000
_cell.angle_alpha   90.00
_cell.angle_beta   90.00
_cell.angle_gamma   90.00
#
_symmetry.space_group_name_H-M   'P 1'
#
loop_
_entity.id
_entity.type
_entity.pdbx_description
1 polymer ?
#
loop_
_entity_poly.entity_id
_entity_poly.type
_entity_poly.pdbx_seq_one_letter_code
_entity_poly.pdbx_strand_id
1 'polypeptide(L)'
;MTYSARHRMLTAAVAGLLSASFAVAASGAATAAPRSASACNLISLPFPADAYRGEADAVDPTGRFVAGTGLRIEEDGNQLLLLVWDRGRLTTIESSLAGSVADVNARGVVVGNGAITGRSRPWAYRNGTLELLPAPPGYVMAEAINKAGDIVGFVQEVDTGRTSPLRWPAARPGTYEMLDAPADAAAAGITQDGTIVGYAGEFGAWTSWVRRPDGRVETLTVPGARWTQVHTAQGHWAIGLVDLGGQSSVRVRWDLRNGSWSRIPDKLAWVTDVNARGTVIGDEVVARGTATRILPGSGEGVNVGANAIADTSVIERHCRIPQRPPRRRPGHAGAVGRLLTSRRHTATG
;
A
#
# COMPACT_ATOMS: atom_id res chain seq x y z
N MET A 1 6.56 -0.35 50.99
CA MET A 1 7.14 -1.69 50.74
C MET A 1 8.07 -1.56 49.55
N THR A 2 9.35 -1.49 49.83
CA THR A 2 10.44 -1.10 48.94
C THR A 2 11.35 -2.31 48.76
N TYR A 3 11.65 -2.69 47.52
CA TYR A 3 12.71 -3.65 47.23
C TYR A 3 13.72 -3.00 46.28
N SER A 4 14.80 -2.50 46.88
CA SER A 4 16.05 -2.19 46.19
C SER A 4 16.85 -3.48 46.05
N ALA A 5 17.27 -3.81 44.84
CA ALA A 5 18.31 -4.81 44.61
C ALA A 5 19.46 -4.14 43.82
N ARG A 6 20.54 -3.88 44.56
CA ARG A 6 21.86 -3.50 44.03
C ARG A 6 22.56 -4.76 43.52
N HIS A 7 23.11 -4.73 42.32
CA HIS A 7 24.23 -5.60 41.97
C HIS A 7 25.44 -4.76 41.54
N ARG A 8 26.51 -4.88 42.33
CA ARG A 8 27.87 -4.45 42.04
C ARG A 8 28.74 -5.70 41.90
N MET A 9 29.85 -5.52 41.17
CA MET A 9 31.07 -6.36 41.11
C MET A 9 30.93 -7.60 40.19
N LEU A 10 31.91 -8.02 39.40
CA LEU A 10 33.37 -7.91 39.50
C LEU A 10 34.03 -7.81 38.11
N THR A 11 35.09 -7.00 38.06
CA THR A 11 36.12 -6.98 37.03
C THR A 11 37.10 -8.13 37.30
N ALA A 12 37.32 -9.03 36.33
CA ALA A 12 38.42 -9.99 36.38
C ALA A 12 39.14 -9.97 35.03
N ALA A 13 40.37 -9.46 35.05
CA ALA A 13 41.30 -9.54 33.94
C ALA A 13 42.03 -10.89 34.02
N VAL A 14 41.91 -11.71 32.98
CA VAL A 14 42.75 -12.90 32.80
C VAL A 14 43.49 -12.74 31.48
N ALA A 15 44.79 -12.45 31.59
CA ALA A 15 45.73 -12.51 30.48
C ALA A 15 46.16 -13.97 30.31
N GLY A 16 45.64 -14.63 29.27
CA GLY A 16 46.10 -15.94 28.83
C GLY A 16 46.72 -15.83 27.44
N LEU A 17 48.05 -15.97 27.36
CA LEU A 17 48.74 -16.19 26.09
C LEU A 17 48.41 -17.61 25.59
N LEU A 18 47.64 -17.71 24.51
CA LEU A 18 47.49 -18.93 23.71
C LEU A 18 48.12 -18.69 22.35
N SER A 19 49.30 -19.28 22.14
CA SER A 19 49.96 -19.39 20.85
C SER A 19 49.21 -20.44 20.01
N ALA A 20 48.21 -19.99 19.25
CA ALA A 20 47.54 -20.83 18.25
C ALA A 20 48.28 -20.69 16.91
N SER A 21 48.80 -21.81 16.42
CA SER A 21 49.38 -21.96 15.09
C SER A 21 48.31 -21.72 14.03
N PHE A 22 48.38 -20.59 13.33
CA PHE A 22 47.53 -20.30 12.19
C PHE A 22 47.99 -21.11 10.97
N ALA A 23 47.37 -22.26 10.75
CA ALA A 23 47.36 -22.86 9.42
C ALA A 23 46.52 -21.95 8.51
N VAL A 24 47.19 -21.22 7.61
CA VAL A 24 46.54 -20.42 6.57
C VAL A 24 45.93 -21.39 5.56
N ALA A 25 44.73 -21.87 5.84
CA ALA A 25 43.89 -22.47 4.82
C ALA A 25 43.48 -21.35 3.86
N ALA A 26 44.13 -21.29 2.69
CA ALA A 26 43.72 -20.45 1.59
C ALA A 26 42.28 -20.81 1.20
N SER A 27 41.34 -20.09 1.78
CA SER A 27 39.92 -20.20 1.46
C SER A 27 39.78 -19.62 0.06
N GLY A 28 39.88 -20.48 -0.96
CA GLY A 28 39.56 -20.10 -2.33
C GLY A 28 38.17 -19.49 -2.32
N ALA A 29 38.08 -18.20 -2.65
CA ALA A 29 36.82 -17.51 -2.76
C ALA A 29 35.97 -18.27 -3.77
N ALA A 30 35.00 -19.05 -3.28
CA ALA A 30 34.03 -19.69 -4.13
C ALA A 30 33.23 -18.56 -4.79
N THR A 31 33.61 -18.22 -6.02
CA THR A 31 32.87 -17.29 -6.87
C THR A 31 31.53 -17.95 -7.14
N ALA A 32 30.55 -17.68 -6.29
CA ALA A 32 29.20 -18.13 -6.49
C ALA A 32 28.76 -17.62 -7.86
N ALA A 33 28.50 -18.54 -8.78
CA ALA A 33 28.02 -18.20 -10.11
C ALA A 33 26.83 -17.24 -9.96
N PRO A 34 26.77 -16.15 -10.74
CA PRO A 34 25.68 -15.19 -10.66
C PRO A 34 24.37 -15.96 -10.85
N ARG A 35 23.55 -16.00 -9.79
CA ARG A 35 22.20 -16.56 -9.88
C ARG A 35 21.47 -15.76 -10.95
N SER A 36 21.19 -16.36 -12.09
CA SER A 36 20.37 -15.76 -13.13
C SER A 36 19.10 -15.21 -12.48
N ALA A 37 18.99 -13.89 -12.47
CA ALA A 37 17.85 -13.22 -11.87
C ALA A 37 16.59 -13.73 -12.58
N SER A 38 15.75 -14.45 -11.85
CA SER A 38 14.49 -14.98 -12.39
C SER A 38 13.75 -13.85 -13.07
N ALA A 39 13.43 -14.03 -14.35
CA ALA A 39 12.67 -13.05 -15.11
C ALA A 39 11.35 -12.75 -14.39
N CYS A 40 10.98 -11.47 -14.30
CA CYS A 40 9.67 -11.07 -13.78
C CYS A 40 8.60 -11.64 -14.73
N ASN A 41 7.70 -12.47 -14.22
CA ASN A 41 6.62 -13.05 -15.00
C ASN A 41 5.38 -12.15 -14.92
N LEU A 42 4.82 -11.84 -16.09
CA LEU A 42 3.58 -11.11 -16.24
C LEU A 42 2.45 -12.13 -16.46
N ILE A 43 1.38 -12.03 -15.67
CA ILE A 43 0.22 -12.92 -15.70
C ILE A 43 -1.01 -12.06 -15.96
N SER A 44 -1.83 -12.42 -16.95
CA SER A 44 -3.11 -11.75 -17.15
C SER A 44 -4.12 -12.22 -16.10
N LEU A 45 -4.88 -11.29 -15.52
CA LEU A 45 -5.99 -11.63 -14.64
C LEU A 45 -7.24 -11.91 -15.49
N PRO A 46 -8.05 -12.93 -15.14
CA PRO A 46 -9.35 -13.11 -15.80
C PRO A 46 -10.20 -11.86 -15.66
N PHE A 47 -10.98 -11.57 -16.69
CA PHE A 47 -11.78 -10.36 -16.80
C PHE A 47 -13.17 -10.73 -17.38
N PRO A 48 -14.29 -10.15 -16.90
CA PRO A 48 -15.61 -10.45 -17.43
C PRO A 48 -15.69 -10.12 -18.93
N ALA A 49 -16.23 -11.04 -19.72
CA ALA A 49 -16.28 -10.88 -21.18
C ALA A 49 -17.23 -9.76 -21.65
N ASP A 50 -18.18 -9.38 -20.81
CA ASP A 50 -19.18 -8.33 -21.00
C ASP A 50 -18.74 -6.97 -20.41
N ALA A 51 -17.64 -6.92 -19.65
CA ALA A 51 -17.08 -5.68 -19.16
C ALA A 51 -16.16 -5.04 -20.23
N TYR A 52 -16.17 -3.71 -20.31
CA TYR A 52 -15.34 -2.95 -21.26
C TYR A 52 -14.18 -2.20 -20.58
N ARG A 53 -14.22 -2.08 -19.24
CA ARG A 53 -13.16 -1.53 -18.41
C ARG A 53 -12.95 -2.43 -17.19
N GLY A 54 -11.69 -2.65 -16.84
CA GLY A 54 -11.29 -3.37 -15.65
C GLY A 54 -10.00 -2.79 -15.09
N GLU A 55 -9.97 -2.60 -13.79
CA GLU A 55 -8.84 -2.09 -13.03
C GLU A 55 -8.61 -3.07 -11.89
N ALA A 56 -7.35 -3.37 -11.61
CA ALA A 56 -6.97 -3.92 -10.33
C ALA A 56 -6.31 -2.76 -9.57
N ASP A 57 -6.71 -2.60 -8.31
CA ASP A 57 -6.47 -1.37 -7.55
C ASP A 57 -5.65 -1.69 -6.30
N ALA A 58 -5.89 -2.85 -5.68
CA ALA A 58 -5.23 -3.29 -4.46
C ALA A 58 -4.81 -4.76 -4.50
N VAL A 59 -3.73 -5.10 -3.80
CA VAL A 59 -3.26 -6.47 -3.58
C VAL A 59 -2.92 -6.69 -2.11
N ASP A 60 -3.34 -7.82 -1.55
CA ASP A 60 -3.06 -8.10 -0.15
C ASP A 60 -1.56 -8.40 0.07
N PRO A 61 -1.05 -8.27 1.32
CA PRO A 61 0.36 -8.50 1.60
C PRO A 61 0.89 -9.89 1.19
N THR A 62 0.03 -10.90 1.10
CA THR A 62 0.41 -12.25 0.65
C THR A 62 0.44 -12.39 -0.88
N GLY A 63 -0.19 -11.48 -1.64
CA GLY A 63 -0.37 -11.57 -3.08
C GLY A 63 -1.40 -12.60 -3.52
N ARG A 64 -2.24 -13.07 -2.59
CA ARG A 64 -3.30 -14.06 -2.82
C ARG A 64 -4.54 -13.39 -3.38
N PHE A 65 -4.94 -12.28 -2.76
CA PHE A 65 -6.12 -11.51 -3.09
C PHE A 65 -5.71 -10.26 -3.85
N VAL A 66 -6.37 -10.04 -4.98
CA VAL A 66 -6.35 -8.76 -5.70
C VAL A 66 -7.79 -8.27 -5.75
N ALA A 67 -7.99 -6.97 -5.63
CA ALA A 67 -9.29 -6.35 -5.77
C ALA A 67 -9.21 -5.15 -6.70
N GLY A 68 -10.30 -4.86 -7.39
CA GLY A 68 -10.43 -3.65 -8.17
C GLY A 68 -11.84 -3.47 -8.74
N THR A 69 -11.97 -2.59 -9.72
CA THR A 69 -13.26 -2.19 -10.27
C THR A 69 -13.41 -2.55 -11.75
N GLY A 70 -14.65 -2.66 -12.21
CA GLY A 70 -14.98 -2.86 -13.61
C GLY A 70 -16.22 -2.07 -14.03
N LEU A 71 -16.35 -1.86 -15.34
CA LEU A 71 -17.55 -1.27 -15.94
C LEU A 71 -18.10 -2.17 -17.04
N ARG A 72 -19.42 -2.36 -17.01
CA ARG A 72 -20.22 -2.98 -18.06
C ARG A 72 -21.22 -1.95 -18.60
N ILE A 73 -21.52 -2.04 -19.90
CA ILE A 73 -22.58 -1.24 -20.52
C ILE A 73 -23.90 -2.00 -20.39
N GLU A 74 -24.92 -1.33 -19.89
CA GLU A 74 -26.32 -1.77 -19.85
C GLU A 74 -27.21 -0.77 -20.58
N GLU A 75 -28.50 -1.09 -20.73
CA GLU A 75 -29.47 -0.23 -21.41
C GLU A 75 -29.58 1.15 -20.75
N ASP A 76 -29.52 1.20 -19.41
CA ASP A 76 -29.70 2.41 -18.60
C ASP A 76 -28.38 3.11 -18.21
N GLY A 77 -27.24 2.65 -18.73
CA GLY A 77 -25.94 3.27 -18.49
C GLY A 77 -24.85 2.28 -18.09
N ASN A 78 -23.89 2.75 -17.28
CA ASN A 78 -22.77 1.91 -16.84
C ASN A 78 -23.10 1.20 -15.54
N GLN A 79 -22.99 -0.13 -15.53
CA GLN A 79 -23.04 -0.95 -14.33
C GLN A 79 -21.63 -1.07 -13.72
N LEU A 80 -21.51 -0.69 -12.45
CA LEU A 80 -20.29 -0.84 -11.65
C LEU A 80 -20.13 -2.29 -11.17
N LEU A 81 -18.91 -2.80 -11.28
CA LEU A 81 -18.50 -4.13 -10.84
C LEU A 81 -17.38 -4.01 -9.80
N LEU A 82 -17.51 -4.72 -8.70
CA LEU A 82 -16.37 -5.08 -7.85
C LEU A 82 -15.77 -6.39 -8.36
N LEU A 83 -14.48 -6.38 -8.66
CA LEU A 83 -13.71 -7.52 -9.13
C LEU A 83 -12.81 -8.01 -7.99
N VAL A 84 -12.95 -9.28 -7.59
CA VAL A 84 -12.12 -9.90 -6.54
C VAL A 84 -11.47 -11.15 -7.10
N TRP A 85 -10.14 -11.18 -7.12
CA TRP A 85 -9.37 -12.35 -7.54
C TRP A 85 -8.78 -13.07 -6.32
N ASP A 86 -9.12 -14.34 -6.09
CA ASP A 86 -8.43 -15.23 -5.14
C ASP A 86 -7.56 -16.22 -5.91
N ARG A 87 -6.23 -16.05 -5.85
CA ARG A 87 -5.26 -16.86 -6.62
C ARG A 87 -5.59 -16.90 -8.11
N GLY A 88 -5.97 -15.75 -8.67
CA GLY A 88 -6.34 -15.60 -10.07
C GLY A 88 -7.75 -16.06 -10.42
N ARG A 89 -8.53 -16.64 -9.49
CA ARG A 89 -9.95 -16.94 -9.72
C ARG A 89 -10.79 -15.69 -9.46
N LEU A 90 -11.41 -15.17 -10.52
CA LEU A 90 -12.27 -13.99 -10.46
C LEU A 90 -13.64 -14.30 -9.84
N THR A 91 -14.08 -13.42 -8.94
CA THR A 91 -15.47 -13.25 -8.50
C THR A 91 -15.90 -11.83 -8.86
N THR A 92 -17.06 -11.72 -9.49
CA THR A 92 -17.64 -10.43 -9.89
C THR A 92 -18.85 -10.14 -9.02
N ILE A 93 -18.92 -8.93 -8.49
CA ILE A 93 -20.03 -8.45 -7.67
C ILE A 93 -20.60 -7.20 -8.31
N GLU A 94 -21.88 -7.25 -8.69
CA GLU A 94 -22.60 -6.11 -9.25
C GLU A 94 -23.08 -5.23 -8.10
N SER A 95 -22.64 -3.97 -8.07
CA SER A 95 -23.08 -3.03 -7.05
C SER A 95 -22.82 -1.60 -7.48
N SER A 96 -23.84 -0.75 -7.38
CA SER A 96 -23.69 0.71 -7.57
C SER A 96 -22.79 1.35 -6.51
N LEU A 97 -22.47 0.64 -5.42
CA LEU A 97 -21.55 1.09 -4.38
C LEU A 97 -20.08 0.87 -4.74
N ALA A 98 -19.76 -0.02 -5.69
CA ALA A 98 -18.39 -0.39 -6.06
C ALA A 98 -17.68 0.69 -6.91
N GLY A 99 -17.66 1.94 -6.44
CA GLY A 99 -17.10 3.09 -7.15
C GLY A 99 -15.58 3.06 -7.24
N SER A 100 -14.90 2.76 -6.12
CA SER A 100 -13.45 2.55 -6.07
C SER A 100 -13.08 1.56 -4.98
N VAL A 101 -12.02 0.79 -5.22
CA VAL A 101 -11.37 -0.04 -4.20
C VAL A 101 -10.24 0.76 -3.56
N ALA A 102 -10.18 0.76 -2.24
CA ALA A 102 -9.11 1.39 -1.49
C ALA A 102 -8.04 0.36 -1.11
N ASP A 103 -8.43 -0.78 -0.55
CA ASP A 103 -7.47 -1.80 -0.08
C ASP A 103 -8.10 -3.20 0.08
N VAL A 104 -7.27 -4.24 0.18
CA VAL A 104 -7.68 -5.63 0.46
C VAL A 104 -6.70 -6.32 1.42
N ASN A 105 -7.23 -6.98 2.46
CA ASN A 105 -6.40 -7.68 3.42
C ASN A 105 -6.22 -9.18 3.13
N ALA A 106 -5.34 -9.83 3.89
CA ALA A 106 -5.01 -11.26 3.73
C ALA A 106 -6.17 -12.24 4.04
N ARG A 107 -7.34 -11.74 4.48
CA ARG A 107 -8.56 -12.54 4.65
C ARG A 107 -9.53 -12.38 3.46
N GLY A 108 -9.18 -11.58 2.46
CA GLY A 108 -10.03 -11.25 1.32
C GLY A 108 -11.12 -10.24 1.65
N VAL A 109 -10.99 -9.49 2.75
CA VAL A 109 -11.88 -8.35 3.02
C VAL A 109 -11.38 -7.19 2.17
N VAL A 110 -12.27 -6.66 1.33
CA VAL A 110 -12.02 -5.51 0.46
C VAL A 110 -12.71 -4.31 1.05
N VAL A 111 -12.07 -3.14 1.03
CA VAL A 111 -12.66 -1.87 1.43
C VAL A 111 -12.57 -0.89 0.28
N GLY A 112 -13.51 0.05 0.24
CA GLY A 112 -13.55 1.02 -0.82
C GLY A 112 -14.54 2.12 -0.56
N ASN A 113 -14.73 2.94 -1.58
CA ASN A 113 -15.58 4.12 -1.53
C ASN A 113 -16.60 4.07 -2.67
N GLY A 114 -17.81 4.53 -2.39
CA GLY A 114 -18.90 4.61 -3.35
C GLY A 114 -19.68 5.90 -3.16
N ALA A 115 -20.73 6.11 -3.95
CA ALA A 115 -21.60 7.27 -3.79
C ALA A 115 -23.06 6.85 -3.58
N ILE A 116 -23.70 7.42 -2.57
CA ILE A 116 -25.15 7.32 -2.37
C ILE A 116 -25.71 8.74 -2.40
N THR A 117 -26.66 9.01 -3.29
CA THR A 117 -27.25 10.36 -3.44
C THR A 117 -26.20 11.46 -3.62
N GLY A 118 -25.13 11.17 -4.37
CA GLY A 118 -24.02 12.09 -4.61
C GLY A 118 -23.05 12.30 -3.44
N ARG A 119 -23.20 11.57 -2.33
CA ARG A 119 -22.29 11.66 -1.17
C ARG A 119 -21.40 10.43 -1.09
N SER A 120 -20.10 10.64 -0.84
CA SER A 120 -19.16 9.53 -0.61
C SER A 120 -19.57 8.71 0.60
N ARG A 121 -19.57 7.39 0.44
CA ARG A 121 -19.86 6.42 1.50
C ARG A 121 -18.84 5.29 1.45
N PRO A 122 -18.12 5.05 2.56
CA PRO A 122 -17.22 3.92 2.66
C PRO A 122 -18.01 2.61 2.77
N TRP A 123 -17.47 1.55 2.19
CA TRP A 123 -18.04 0.22 2.22
C TRP A 123 -16.96 -0.84 2.48
N ALA A 124 -17.39 -2.01 2.95
CA ALA A 124 -16.57 -3.19 3.06
C ALA A 124 -17.26 -4.38 2.40
N TYR A 125 -16.51 -5.15 1.62
CA TYR A 125 -16.93 -6.44 1.11
C TYR A 125 -16.26 -7.55 1.93
N ARG A 126 -17.09 -8.39 2.55
CA ARG A 126 -16.65 -9.53 3.37
C ARG A 126 -17.70 -10.63 3.31
N ASN A 127 -17.25 -11.88 3.32
CA ASN A 127 -18.12 -13.06 3.33
C ASN A 127 -19.18 -13.07 2.19
N GLY A 128 -18.85 -12.53 1.02
CA GLY A 128 -19.78 -12.48 -0.11
C GLY A 128 -20.73 -11.29 -0.12
N THR A 129 -20.70 -10.42 0.89
CA THR A 129 -21.63 -9.29 1.03
C THR A 129 -20.89 -7.97 1.05
N LEU A 130 -21.41 -7.00 0.29
CA LEU A 130 -20.96 -5.61 0.32
C LEU A 130 -21.86 -4.83 1.29
N GLU A 131 -21.25 -4.23 2.31
CA GLU A 131 -21.94 -3.52 3.39
C GLU A 131 -21.39 -2.11 3.52
N LEU A 132 -22.26 -1.13 3.78
CA LEU A 132 -21.82 0.23 4.11
C LEU A 132 -21.19 0.25 5.50
N LEU A 133 -20.07 0.96 5.63
CA LEU A 133 -19.51 1.23 6.95
C LEU A 133 -20.33 2.32 7.66
N PRO A 134 -20.48 2.25 8.99
CA PRO A 134 -21.11 3.31 9.75
C PRO A 134 -20.26 4.59 9.60
N ALA A 135 -20.90 5.73 9.39
CA ALA A 135 -20.19 6.96 9.07
C ALA A 135 -20.83 8.13 9.83
N PRO A 136 -20.03 9.06 10.38
CA PRO A 136 -20.55 10.35 10.85
C PRO A 136 -21.15 11.15 9.67
N PRO A 137 -21.95 12.20 9.94
CA PRO A 137 -22.35 13.16 8.91
C PRO A 137 -21.11 13.82 8.29
N GLY A 138 -21.03 13.82 6.96
CA GLY A 138 -19.87 14.38 6.26
C GLY A 138 -19.57 13.70 4.94
N TYR A 139 -18.45 14.10 4.35
CA TYR A 139 -17.77 13.35 3.30
C TYR A 139 -16.83 12.34 3.98
N VAL A 140 -17.06 11.04 3.79
CA VAL A 140 -16.31 10.00 4.50
C VAL A 140 -15.63 9.07 3.51
N MET A 141 -14.38 8.73 3.77
CA MET A 141 -13.57 7.81 2.96
C MET A 141 -12.90 6.75 3.83
N ALA A 142 -12.81 5.53 3.31
CA ALA A 142 -11.92 4.47 3.78
C ALA A 142 -10.68 4.44 2.89
N GLU A 143 -9.50 4.28 3.49
CA GLU A 143 -8.20 4.37 2.80
C GLU A 143 -7.41 3.05 2.88
N ALA A 144 -7.41 2.36 4.03
CA ALA A 144 -6.59 1.16 4.21
C ALA A 144 -7.20 0.16 5.21
N ILE A 145 -6.82 -1.11 5.08
CA ILE A 145 -7.22 -2.20 5.97
C ILE A 145 -6.03 -3.08 6.40
N ASN A 146 -5.90 -3.38 7.69
CA ASN A 146 -4.86 -4.31 8.16
C ASN A 146 -5.34 -5.78 8.17
N LYS A 147 -4.43 -6.72 8.46
CA LYS A 147 -4.74 -8.16 8.63
C LYS A 147 -5.70 -8.46 9.77
N ALA A 148 -5.78 -7.59 10.79
CA ALA A 148 -6.78 -7.73 11.85
C ALA A 148 -8.21 -7.48 11.33
N GLY A 149 -8.32 -6.71 10.24
CA GLY A 149 -9.55 -6.23 9.65
C GLY A 149 -9.92 -4.81 10.10
N ASP A 150 -9.02 -4.12 10.81
CA ASP A 150 -9.23 -2.73 11.18
C ASP A 150 -9.05 -1.86 9.94
N ILE A 151 -10.01 -0.97 9.73
CA ILE A 151 -10.05 -0.06 8.58
C ILE A 151 -9.76 1.34 9.09
N VAL A 152 -9.02 2.13 8.34
CA VAL A 152 -8.79 3.56 8.63
C VAL A 152 -9.20 4.42 7.44
N GLY A 153 -9.43 5.70 7.73
CA GLY A 153 -9.73 6.71 6.73
C GLY A 153 -10.03 8.05 7.40
N PHE A 154 -10.93 8.83 6.84
CA PHE A 154 -11.25 10.15 7.39
C PHE A 154 -12.70 10.58 7.11
N VAL A 155 -13.15 11.57 7.87
CA VAL A 155 -14.34 12.38 7.58
C VAL A 155 -13.92 13.82 7.38
N GLN A 156 -14.55 14.49 6.42
CA GLN A 156 -14.59 15.93 6.30
C GLN A 156 -16.00 16.42 6.64
N GLU A 157 -16.10 17.25 7.67
CA GLU A 157 -17.36 17.88 8.10
C GLU A 157 -17.85 18.88 7.05
N VAL A 158 -19.15 18.84 6.72
CA VAL A 158 -19.72 19.71 5.65
C VAL A 158 -19.68 21.18 6.04
N ASP A 159 -19.97 21.51 7.30
CA ASP A 159 -20.17 22.89 7.73
C ASP A 159 -18.85 23.62 7.99
N THR A 160 -17.85 22.90 8.51
CA THR A 160 -16.56 23.48 8.93
C THR A 160 -15.43 23.18 7.95
N GLY A 161 -15.59 22.17 7.07
CA GLY A 161 -14.49 21.63 6.27
C GLY A 161 -13.43 20.88 7.10
N ARG A 162 -13.62 20.77 8.42
CA ARG A 162 -12.66 20.13 9.33
C ARG A 162 -12.52 18.67 8.97
N THR A 163 -11.27 18.22 8.88
CA THR A 163 -10.95 16.82 8.61
C THR A 163 -10.59 16.10 9.91
N SER A 164 -11.10 14.88 10.09
CA SER A 164 -10.78 14.06 11.26
C SER A 164 -10.54 12.60 10.87
N PRO A 165 -9.52 11.95 11.45
CA PRO A 165 -9.20 10.57 11.10
C PRO A 165 -10.17 9.60 11.79
N LEU A 166 -10.55 8.56 11.06
CA LEU A 166 -11.47 7.52 11.49
C LEU A 166 -10.80 6.16 11.59
N ARG A 167 -11.34 5.33 12.48
CA ARG A 167 -11.10 3.88 12.49
C ARG A 167 -12.40 3.12 12.59
N TRP A 168 -12.53 2.05 11.80
CA TRP A 168 -13.55 1.02 11.97
C TRP A 168 -12.90 -0.24 12.54
N PRO A 169 -13.02 -0.49 13.86
CA PRO A 169 -12.35 -1.62 14.50
C PRO A 169 -13.03 -2.95 14.12
N ALA A 170 -12.23 -3.93 13.71
CA ALA A 170 -12.72 -5.27 13.34
C ALA A 170 -13.46 -5.97 14.49
N ALA A 171 -13.00 -5.72 15.73
CA ALA A 171 -13.57 -6.30 16.94
C ALA A 171 -14.96 -5.75 17.28
N ARG A 172 -15.38 -4.62 16.70
CA ARG A 172 -16.69 -4.00 16.94
C ARG A 172 -17.34 -3.57 15.61
N PRO A 173 -17.75 -4.54 14.77
CA PRO A 173 -18.42 -4.24 13.50
C PRO A 173 -19.63 -3.33 13.71
N GLY A 174 -19.90 -2.45 12.75
CA GLY A 174 -21.02 -1.50 12.85
C GLY A 174 -20.74 -0.30 13.76
N THR A 175 -19.50 -0.13 14.24
CA THR A 175 -19.06 1.08 14.95
C THR A 175 -17.89 1.78 14.24
N TYR A 176 -17.67 3.05 14.56
CA TYR A 176 -16.46 3.79 14.19
C TYR A 176 -15.91 4.53 15.42
N GLU A 177 -14.65 4.93 15.34
CA GLU A 177 -13.94 5.75 16.32
C GLU A 177 -13.36 6.98 15.61
N MET A 178 -13.53 8.16 16.20
CA MET A 178 -12.70 9.33 15.86
C MET A 178 -11.35 9.14 16.55
N LEU A 179 -10.27 9.16 15.79
CA LEU A 179 -8.93 8.98 16.34
C LEU A 179 -8.40 10.28 16.94
N ASP A 180 -7.75 10.18 18.10
CA ASP A 180 -6.94 11.28 18.62
C ASP A 180 -5.72 11.49 17.72
N ALA A 181 -5.64 12.69 17.13
CA ALA A 181 -4.69 13.08 16.10
C ALA A 181 -4.59 14.63 16.06
N PRO A 182 -3.59 15.21 15.36
CA PRO A 182 -3.52 16.64 15.19
C PRO A 182 -4.80 17.19 14.53
N ALA A 183 -5.06 18.49 14.70
CA ALA A 183 -6.19 19.15 14.04
C ALA A 183 -6.11 19.01 12.51
N ASP A 184 -7.27 18.89 11.86
CA ASP A 184 -7.39 18.73 10.41
C ASP A 184 -6.59 17.54 9.86
N ALA A 185 -6.69 16.39 10.53
CA ALA A 185 -5.96 15.18 10.19
C ALA A 185 -6.78 14.18 9.37
N ALA A 186 -6.11 13.51 8.43
CA ALA A 186 -6.61 12.36 7.69
C ALA A 186 -5.69 11.15 7.90
N ALA A 187 -6.26 9.97 8.14
CA ALA A 187 -5.49 8.73 8.16
C ALA A 187 -5.36 8.19 6.73
N ALA A 188 -4.14 7.83 6.33
CA ALA A 188 -3.82 7.40 4.97
C ALA A 188 -3.38 5.93 4.89
N GLY A 189 -2.92 5.35 6.01
CA GLY A 189 -2.48 3.95 6.03
C GLY A 189 -2.51 3.33 7.41
N ILE A 190 -2.61 2.01 7.46
CA ILE A 190 -2.53 1.21 8.69
C ILE A 190 -1.67 -0.03 8.47
N THR A 191 -0.68 -0.23 9.33
CA THR A 191 0.20 -1.39 9.29
C THR A 191 -0.43 -2.61 10.00
N GLN A 192 0.23 -3.76 9.84
CA GLN A 192 -0.22 -5.02 10.43
C GLN A 192 -0.20 -5.05 11.97
N ASP A 193 0.62 -4.21 12.60
CA ASP A 193 0.67 -4.08 14.07
C ASP A 193 -0.30 -3.02 14.60
N GLY A 194 -1.08 -2.36 13.73
CA GLY A 194 -2.04 -1.32 14.10
C GLY A 194 -1.45 0.08 14.19
N THR A 195 -0.21 0.29 13.76
CA THR A 195 0.35 1.64 13.57
C THR A 195 -0.38 2.35 12.43
N ILE A 196 -0.88 3.55 12.67
CA ILE A 196 -1.62 4.36 11.69
C ILE A 196 -0.74 5.53 11.28
N VAL A 197 -0.70 5.84 9.99
CA VAL A 197 -0.05 7.04 9.47
C VAL A 197 -1.07 7.96 8.80
N GLY A 198 -0.77 9.25 8.79
CA GLY A 198 -1.62 10.24 8.15
C GLY A 198 -0.93 11.58 8.00
N TYR A 199 -1.67 12.54 7.46
CA TYR A 199 -1.24 13.94 7.35
C TYR A 199 -2.26 14.84 8.03
N ALA A 200 -1.84 16.05 8.37
CA ALA A 200 -2.67 17.03 9.06
C ALA A 200 -2.33 18.46 8.63
N GLY A 201 -3.29 19.37 8.77
CA GLY A 201 -3.14 20.79 8.50
C GLY A 201 -3.63 21.21 7.11
N GLU A 202 -3.38 22.48 6.78
CA GLU A 202 -3.86 23.11 5.56
C GLU A 202 -3.12 22.63 4.30
N PHE A 203 -3.77 22.78 3.15
CA PHE A 203 -3.17 22.48 1.85
C PHE A 203 -1.86 23.25 1.65
N GLY A 204 -0.78 22.53 1.33
CA GLY A 204 0.57 23.11 1.15
C GLY A 204 1.35 23.34 2.45
N ALA A 205 0.75 23.11 3.62
CA ALA A 205 1.39 23.19 4.94
C ALA A 205 1.23 21.88 5.75
N TRP A 206 1.04 20.76 5.05
CA TRP A 206 0.79 19.48 5.69
C TRP A 206 1.94 19.01 6.57
N THR A 207 1.58 18.40 7.70
CA THR A 207 2.50 17.69 8.59
C THR A 207 2.05 16.24 8.69
N SER A 208 2.96 15.32 8.37
CA SER A 208 2.70 13.90 8.53
C SER A 208 2.81 13.48 10.00
N TRP A 209 2.02 12.50 10.38
CA TRP A 209 1.97 11.97 11.73
C TRP A 209 1.89 10.44 11.71
N VAL A 210 2.32 9.84 12.82
CA VAL A 210 2.21 8.42 13.08
C VAL A 210 1.57 8.22 14.46
N ARG A 211 0.53 7.41 14.52
CA ARG A 211 -0.14 6.99 15.75
C ARG A 211 0.18 5.54 16.03
N ARG A 212 0.79 5.28 17.18
CA ARG A 212 1.15 3.95 17.66
C ARG A 212 -0.07 3.19 18.17
N PRO A 213 0.01 1.85 18.28
CA PRO A 213 -1.07 1.03 18.84
C PRO A 213 -1.44 1.41 20.29
N ASP A 214 -0.49 1.94 21.06
CA ASP A 214 -0.71 2.45 22.42
C ASP A 214 -1.40 3.83 22.47
N GLY A 215 -1.67 4.42 21.31
CA GLY A 215 -2.32 5.72 21.16
C GLY A 215 -1.37 6.92 21.08
N ARG A 216 -0.06 6.74 21.29
CA ARG A 216 0.90 7.83 21.16
C ARG A 216 0.95 8.36 19.73
N VAL A 217 0.89 9.67 19.58
CA VAL A 217 1.02 10.37 18.29
C VAL A 217 2.38 11.06 18.22
N GLU A 218 3.09 10.87 17.11
CA GLU A 218 4.39 11.49 16.80
C GLU A 218 4.32 12.17 15.43
N THR A 219 5.07 13.24 15.27
CA THR A 219 5.29 13.85 13.95
C THR A 219 6.23 12.98 13.12
N LEU A 220 5.84 12.70 11.87
CA LEU A 220 6.67 12.04 10.88
C LEU A 220 7.28 13.09 9.96
N THR A 221 8.53 13.48 10.20
CA THR A 221 9.18 14.57 9.47
C THR A 221 10.61 14.24 9.03
N VAL A 222 11.25 15.17 8.33
CA VAL A 222 12.68 15.13 8.01
C VAL A 222 13.31 16.50 8.31
N PRO A 223 14.62 16.55 8.64
CA PRO A 223 15.28 17.83 8.93
C PRO A 223 15.18 18.83 7.77
N GLY A 224 14.73 20.04 8.08
CA GLY A 224 14.55 21.12 7.10
C GLY A 224 13.28 21.04 6.24
N ALA A 225 12.38 20.10 6.51
CA ALA A 225 11.10 20.03 5.82
C ALA A 225 10.22 21.25 6.11
N ARG A 226 9.66 21.84 5.05
CA ARG A 226 8.61 22.86 5.11
C ARG A 226 7.23 22.23 5.27
N TRP A 227 6.99 21.13 4.56
CA TRP A 227 5.82 20.29 4.71
C TRP A 227 6.16 18.84 4.39
N THR A 228 5.32 17.92 4.89
CA THR A 228 5.45 16.47 4.74
C THR A 228 4.09 15.84 4.52
N GLN A 229 3.99 14.93 3.55
CA GLN A 229 2.77 14.19 3.27
C GLN A 229 3.07 12.70 3.11
N VAL A 230 2.62 11.89 4.06
CA VAL A 230 2.64 10.43 3.97
C VAL A 230 1.47 9.96 3.12
N HIS A 231 1.73 9.00 2.24
CA HIS A 231 0.72 8.45 1.33
C HIS A 231 0.18 7.11 1.84
N THR A 232 1.07 6.23 2.31
CA THR A 232 0.71 4.89 2.79
C THR A 232 1.80 4.32 3.70
N ALA A 233 1.49 3.22 4.38
CA ALA A 233 2.42 2.46 5.21
C ALA A 233 2.15 0.96 5.19
N GLN A 234 3.22 0.17 5.26
CA GLN A 234 3.16 -1.28 5.39
C GLN A 234 4.38 -1.81 6.14
N GLY A 235 4.14 -2.78 7.04
CA GLY A 235 5.16 -3.29 7.94
C GLY A 235 5.70 -2.19 8.85
N HIS A 236 6.97 -1.82 8.69
CA HIS A 236 7.62 -0.72 9.41
C HIS A 236 8.02 0.43 8.48
N TRP A 237 7.47 0.46 7.27
CA TRP A 237 7.79 1.49 6.28
C TRP A 237 6.58 2.36 6.01
N ALA A 238 6.85 3.65 5.84
CA ALA A 238 5.91 4.59 5.23
C ALA A 238 6.59 5.31 4.07
N ILE A 239 5.81 5.77 3.11
CA ILE A 239 6.30 6.53 1.95
C ILE A 239 5.49 7.80 1.75
N GLY A 240 6.09 8.78 1.08
CA GLY A 240 5.42 10.03 0.81
C GLY A 240 6.33 11.10 0.22
N LEU A 241 5.88 12.33 0.33
CA LEU A 241 6.49 13.54 -0.21
C LEU A 241 6.96 14.47 0.91
N VAL A 242 8.05 15.18 0.63
CA VAL A 242 8.58 16.23 1.50
C VAL A 242 8.98 17.43 0.65
N ASP A 243 8.66 18.63 1.08
CA ASP A 243 9.28 19.84 0.56
C ASP A 243 10.46 20.28 1.43
N LEU A 244 11.64 20.34 0.83
CA LEU A 244 12.88 20.82 1.45
C LEU A 244 13.26 22.24 1.01
N GLY A 245 12.32 22.96 0.37
CA GLY A 245 12.48 24.32 -0.11
C GLY A 245 13.11 24.47 -1.50
N GLY A 246 13.19 23.37 -2.27
CA GLY A 246 13.63 23.37 -3.66
C GLY A 246 12.48 23.62 -4.65
N GLN A 247 12.75 23.47 -5.95
CA GLN A 247 11.72 23.58 -7.00
C GLN A 247 10.76 22.38 -7.05
N SER A 248 11.08 21.28 -6.34
CA SER A 248 10.30 20.05 -6.38
C SER A 248 10.35 19.34 -5.03
N SER A 249 9.27 18.65 -4.68
CA SER A 249 9.23 17.78 -3.53
C SER A 249 10.13 16.55 -3.73
N VAL A 250 10.70 16.06 -2.64
CA VAL A 250 11.48 14.82 -2.62
C VAL A 250 10.60 13.67 -2.16
N ARG A 251 10.75 12.52 -2.81
CA ARG A 251 10.08 11.29 -2.41
C ARG A 251 10.93 10.65 -1.33
N VAL A 252 10.31 10.29 -0.21
CA VAL A 252 11.01 9.70 0.92
C VAL A 252 10.32 8.44 1.40
N ARG A 253 11.12 7.61 2.07
CA ARG A 253 10.66 6.43 2.80
C ARG A 253 11.14 6.56 4.24
N TRP A 254 10.22 6.47 5.19
CA TRP A 254 10.49 6.50 6.63
C TRP A 254 10.49 5.08 7.21
N ASP A 255 11.44 4.79 8.10
CA ASP A 255 11.40 3.64 9.01
C ASP A 255 10.62 4.03 10.27
N LEU A 256 9.42 3.49 10.40
CA LEU A 256 8.51 3.78 11.50
C LEU A 256 9.02 3.30 12.86
N ARG A 257 10.06 2.47 12.94
CA ARG A 257 10.62 2.01 14.23
C ARG A 257 11.39 3.10 14.94
N ASN A 258 12.12 3.91 14.19
CA ASN A 258 13.09 4.88 14.73
C ASN A 258 12.94 6.29 14.14
N GLY A 259 12.01 6.49 13.19
CA GLY A 259 11.80 7.77 12.52
C GLY A 259 12.89 8.15 11.52
N SER A 260 13.88 7.27 11.28
CA SER A 260 14.87 7.51 10.23
C SER A 260 14.21 7.51 8.85
N TRP A 261 14.84 8.19 7.89
CA TRP A 261 14.30 8.31 6.55
C TRP A 261 15.40 8.16 5.51
N SER A 262 14.97 7.82 4.29
CA SER A 262 15.83 7.70 3.12
C SER A 262 15.13 8.30 1.91
N ARG A 263 15.87 8.97 1.04
CA ARG A 263 15.37 9.44 -0.25
C ARG A 263 15.09 8.26 -1.17
N ILE A 264 13.96 8.30 -1.86
CA ILE A 264 13.60 7.35 -2.92
C ILE A 264 14.25 7.83 -4.23
N PRO A 265 14.82 6.94 -5.07
CA PRO A 265 15.49 7.33 -6.31
C PRO A 265 14.62 8.17 -7.23
N ASP A 266 15.23 9.15 -7.90
CA ASP A 266 14.46 10.13 -8.67
C ASP A 266 13.72 9.55 -9.88
N LYS A 267 14.07 8.32 -10.26
CA LYS A 267 13.45 7.57 -11.35
C LYS A 267 11.98 7.19 -11.07
N LEU A 268 11.54 7.19 -9.81
CA LEU A 268 10.12 7.10 -9.46
C LEU A 268 9.56 8.52 -9.48
N ALA A 269 8.83 8.89 -10.54
CA ALA A 269 8.22 10.22 -10.61
C ALA A 269 7.14 10.36 -9.53
N TRP A 270 6.37 9.29 -9.30
CA TRP A 270 5.39 9.18 -8.24
C TRP A 270 5.69 7.98 -7.33
N VAL A 271 5.12 7.98 -6.11
CA VAL A 271 5.17 6.84 -5.19
C VAL A 271 3.75 6.46 -4.83
N THR A 272 3.41 5.19 -5.04
CA THR A 272 2.04 4.70 -4.88
C THR A 272 1.94 3.79 -3.68
N ASP A 273 2.83 2.80 -3.56
CA ASP A 273 2.74 1.79 -2.51
C ASP A 273 4.12 1.28 -2.04
N VAL A 274 4.14 0.71 -0.83
CA VAL A 274 5.32 0.13 -0.18
C VAL A 274 4.95 -1.20 0.48
N ASN A 275 5.84 -2.20 0.39
CA ASN A 275 5.64 -3.45 1.12
C ASN A 275 6.45 -3.51 2.43
N ALA A 276 6.26 -4.54 3.25
CA ALA A 276 6.90 -4.69 4.55
C ALA A 276 8.44 -4.85 4.48
N ARG A 277 8.98 -5.08 3.26
CA ARG A 277 10.42 -5.15 2.99
C ARG A 277 11.01 -3.80 2.56
N GLY A 278 10.20 -2.75 2.52
CA GLY A 278 10.56 -1.41 2.10
C GLY A 278 10.74 -1.28 0.59
N THR A 279 10.26 -2.24 -0.20
CA THR A 279 10.22 -2.09 -1.64
C THR A 279 9.08 -1.13 -1.99
N VAL A 280 9.40 -0.08 -2.73
CA VAL A 280 8.47 0.96 -3.15
C VAL A 280 8.15 0.79 -4.63
N ILE A 281 6.91 1.05 -5.02
CA ILE A 281 6.50 1.14 -6.41
C ILE A 281 5.93 2.52 -6.73
N GLY A 282 6.03 2.89 -7.99
CA GLY A 282 5.36 4.05 -8.56
C GLY A 282 5.56 4.07 -10.06
N ASP A 283 4.50 4.44 -10.79
CA ASP A 283 4.44 4.33 -12.24
C ASP A 283 4.84 2.92 -12.71
N GLU A 284 5.84 2.83 -13.57
CA GLU A 284 6.40 1.58 -14.11
C GLU A 284 7.69 1.15 -13.40
N VAL A 285 8.03 1.75 -12.25
CA VAL A 285 9.32 1.53 -11.58
C VAL A 285 9.12 0.96 -10.18
N VAL A 286 9.94 -0.05 -9.87
CA VAL A 286 10.11 -0.55 -8.50
C VAL A 286 11.47 -0.15 -7.97
N ALA A 287 11.52 0.30 -6.70
CA ALA A 287 12.74 0.67 -6.01
C ALA A 287 12.91 -0.11 -4.70
N ARG A 288 14.16 -0.50 -4.41
CA ARG A 288 14.55 -1.04 -3.11
C ARG A 288 15.91 -0.46 -2.71
N GLY A 289 15.87 0.50 -1.79
CA GLY A 289 17.05 1.32 -1.51
C GLY A 289 17.38 2.17 -2.74
N THR A 290 18.64 2.15 -3.18
CA THR A 290 19.08 2.87 -4.39
C THR A 290 18.85 2.09 -5.68
N ALA A 291 18.59 0.78 -5.60
CA ALA A 291 18.35 -0.05 -6.76
C ALA A 291 16.95 0.22 -7.33
N THR A 292 16.86 0.40 -8.65
CA THR A 292 15.61 0.57 -9.38
C THR A 292 15.48 -0.45 -10.50
N ARG A 293 14.26 -0.81 -10.85
CA ARG A 293 13.96 -1.68 -12.00
C ARG A 293 12.69 -1.20 -12.69
N ILE A 294 12.75 -1.07 -14.01
CA ILE A 294 11.57 -0.85 -14.83
C ILE A 294 10.83 -2.19 -14.91
N LEU A 295 9.55 -2.14 -14.62
CA LEU A 295 8.68 -3.30 -14.60
C LEU A 295 8.31 -3.66 -16.06
N PRO A 296 8.35 -4.94 -16.48
CA PRO A 296 8.19 -5.32 -17.89
C PRO A 296 6.82 -4.94 -18.47
N GLY A 297 6.75 -4.68 -19.77
CA GLY A 297 5.49 -4.34 -20.45
C GLY A 297 5.20 -2.85 -20.57
N SER A 298 6.01 -1.98 -19.96
CA SER A 298 6.08 -0.59 -20.38
C SER A 298 6.74 -0.49 -21.76
N GLY A 299 6.16 0.32 -22.63
CA GLY A 299 6.60 0.49 -24.00
C GLY A 299 5.89 1.67 -24.66
N GLU A 300 6.33 2.05 -25.86
CA GLU A 300 5.76 3.18 -26.59
C GLU A 300 4.25 2.99 -26.80
N GLY A 301 3.46 3.94 -26.29
CA GLY A 301 2.00 3.91 -26.39
C GLY A 301 1.29 2.95 -25.41
N VAL A 302 1.98 2.33 -24.46
CA VAL A 302 1.35 1.54 -23.39
C VAL A 302 1.76 2.11 -22.04
N ASN A 303 0.85 2.82 -21.38
CA ASN A 303 1.08 3.28 -20.02
C ASN A 303 0.70 2.15 -19.06
N VAL A 304 1.71 1.64 -18.35
CA VAL A 304 1.56 0.56 -17.38
C VAL A 304 1.92 1.10 -16.00
N GLY A 305 0.91 1.50 -15.24
CA GLY A 305 1.05 1.95 -13.86
C GLY A 305 0.92 0.78 -12.89
N ALA A 306 1.75 0.77 -11.84
CA ALA A 306 1.59 -0.13 -10.71
C ALA A 306 0.87 0.58 -9.56
N ASN A 307 -0.24 -0.01 -9.07
CA ASN A 307 -1.02 0.59 -7.99
C ASN A 307 -0.65 0.02 -6.62
N ALA A 308 -0.38 -1.28 -6.54
CA ALA A 308 -0.11 -1.94 -5.25
C ALA A 308 0.97 -3.04 -5.32
N ILE A 309 1.66 -3.28 -4.19
CA ILE A 309 2.74 -4.27 -4.05
C ILE A 309 2.59 -5.14 -2.79
N ALA A 310 2.54 -6.46 -3.00
CA ALA A 310 2.55 -7.43 -1.91
C ALA A 310 3.94 -7.64 -1.29
N ASP A 311 4.01 -8.21 -0.09
CA ASP A 311 5.26 -8.62 0.56
C ASP A 311 5.94 -9.77 -0.20
N THR A 312 5.16 -10.58 -0.92
CA THR A 312 5.65 -11.62 -1.84
C THR A 312 6.26 -11.04 -3.12
N SER A 313 6.29 -9.71 -3.26
CA SER A 313 6.75 -8.99 -4.47
C SER A 313 5.87 -9.27 -5.70
N VAL A 314 4.61 -9.64 -5.45
CA VAL A 314 3.53 -9.54 -6.43
C VAL A 314 3.21 -8.07 -6.61
N ILE A 315 3.16 -7.60 -7.86
CA ILE A 315 2.89 -6.20 -8.18
C ILE A 315 1.66 -6.16 -9.07
N GLU A 316 0.65 -5.44 -8.63
CA GLU A 316 -0.56 -5.15 -9.38
C GLU A 316 -0.26 -4.05 -10.42
N ARG A 317 -0.90 -4.15 -11.60
CA ARG A 317 -0.82 -3.12 -12.64
C ARG A 317 -2.12 -2.90 -13.40
N HIS A 318 -2.37 -1.62 -13.68
CA HIS A 318 -3.30 -1.21 -14.72
C HIS A 318 -2.57 -1.08 -16.07
N CYS A 319 -3.15 -1.65 -17.12
CA CYS A 319 -2.67 -1.50 -18.49
C CYS A 319 -3.69 -0.67 -19.29
N ARG A 320 -3.37 0.59 -19.57
CA ARG A 320 -4.24 1.43 -20.40
C ARG A 320 -3.75 1.36 -21.85
N ILE A 321 -4.46 0.60 -22.67
CA ILE A 321 -4.26 0.65 -24.13
C ILE A 321 -4.97 1.92 -24.63
N PRO A 322 -4.27 2.83 -25.33
CA PRO A 322 -4.91 3.98 -25.94
C PRO A 322 -6.04 3.49 -26.84
N GLN A 323 -7.27 3.85 -26.50
CA GLN A 323 -8.40 3.57 -27.36
C GLN A 323 -8.17 4.33 -28.66
N ARG A 324 -7.79 3.60 -29.73
CA ARG A 324 -7.86 4.17 -31.07
C ARG A 324 -9.32 4.59 -31.29
N PRO A 325 -9.59 5.81 -31.77
CA PRO A 325 -10.95 6.26 -32.01
C PRO A 325 -11.68 5.19 -32.84
N PRO A 326 -12.89 4.78 -32.44
CA PRO A 326 -13.56 3.63 -33.03
C PRO A 326 -13.70 3.87 -34.53
N ARG A 327 -12.96 3.09 -35.33
CA ARG A 327 -13.31 2.95 -36.75
C ARG A 327 -14.68 2.30 -36.75
N ARG A 328 -15.69 3.00 -37.27
CA ARG A 328 -17.06 2.49 -37.45
C ARG A 328 -17.03 1.11 -38.12
N ARG A 329 -17.01 0.05 -37.34
CA ARG A 329 -17.26 -1.34 -37.77
C ARG A 329 -17.89 -2.12 -36.60
N PRO A 330 -18.87 -2.99 -36.89
CA PRO A 330 -19.51 -3.83 -35.87
C PRO A 330 -18.63 -5.05 -35.59
N GLY A 331 -18.29 -5.31 -34.32
CA GLY A 331 -17.63 -6.54 -33.86
C GLY A 331 -16.61 -6.31 -32.75
N HIS A 332 -16.87 -6.89 -31.57
CA HIS A 332 -16.24 -6.67 -30.26
C HIS A 332 -14.70 -6.76 -30.16
N ALA A 333 -14.11 -5.90 -29.33
CA ALA A 333 -12.77 -6.06 -28.75
C ALA A 333 -12.81 -5.72 -27.25
N GLY A 334 -12.33 -6.63 -26.40
CA GLY A 334 -12.29 -6.49 -24.93
C GLY A 334 -10.94 -5.98 -24.39
N ALA A 335 -10.97 -5.39 -23.19
CA ALA A 335 -9.79 -4.93 -22.44
C ALA A 335 -9.18 -6.05 -21.58
N VAL A 336 -7.89 -5.97 -21.22
CA VAL A 336 -7.16 -7.01 -20.44
C VAL A 336 -6.31 -6.37 -19.34
N GLY A 337 -6.56 -6.72 -18.07
CA GLY A 337 -5.71 -6.38 -16.91
C GLY A 337 -4.59 -7.41 -16.66
N ARG A 338 -3.45 -7.01 -16.09
CA ARG A 338 -2.26 -7.88 -15.89
C ARG A 338 -1.59 -7.69 -14.52
N LEU A 339 -1.26 -8.78 -13.82
CA LEU A 339 -0.57 -8.85 -12.52
C LEU A 339 0.87 -9.39 -12.69
N LEU A 340 1.83 -9.00 -11.84
CA LEU A 340 3.15 -9.63 -11.76
C LEU A 340 3.33 -10.48 -10.53
N THR A 341 4.06 -11.59 -10.69
CA THR A 341 4.51 -12.41 -9.55
C THR A 341 6.01 -12.67 -9.64
N SER A 342 6.69 -12.69 -8.49
CA SER A 342 8.08 -13.15 -8.38
C SER A 342 8.11 -14.52 -7.71
N ARG A 343 8.54 -15.56 -8.43
CA ARG A 343 8.69 -16.91 -7.88
C ARG A 343 10.12 -17.08 -7.36
N ARG A 344 10.31 -17.35 -6.07
CA ARG A 344 11.56 -17.91 -5.55
C ARG A 344 11.53 -19.42 -5.71
N HIS A 345 12.56 -20.01 -6.32
CA HIS A 345 12.83 -21.43 -6.17
C HIS A 345 13.46 -21.68 -4.79
N THR A 346 12.74 -22.38 -3.93
CA THR A 346 13.31 -23.06 -2.76
C THR A 346 14.02 -24.31 -3.28
N ALA A 347 15.36 -24.29 -3.30
CA ALA A 347 16.13 -25.50 -3.46
C ALA A 347 16.06 -26.27 -2.12
N THR A 348 15.34 -27.38 -2.12
CA THR A 348 15.52 -28.45 -1.13
C THR A 348 16.86 -29.11 -1.41
N GLY A 349 17.81 -28.90 -0.51
CA GLY A 349 18.98 -29.76 -0.30
C GLY A 349 18.81 -30.45 1.04
#